data_AF-B0R3Q0-F1
#
_entry.id   AF-B0R3Q0-F1
#
_cell.length_a   1.000
_cell.length_b   1.000
_cell.length_c   1.000
_cell.angle_alpha   90.00
_cell.angle_beta   90.00
_cell.angle_gamma   90.00
#
_symmetry.space_group_name_H-M   'P 1'
#
loop_
_entity.id
_entity.type
_entity.pdbx_description
1 polymer ?
#
loop_
_entity_poly.entity_id
_entity_poly.type
_entity_poly.pdbx_seq_one_letter_code
_entity_poly.pdbx_strand_id
1 'polypeptide(L)'
;MSSKGSNYGDIHRYEPASESTAAMITIVLLTVIEVLLVGLFTWGLVTGLGTDPVGNMYLGFLLAAVFIDLSFILMLYRKEFLPDVMIVKKRRRKWEDLYIREDQVDGTSMFENTVEQFKTALYPYKRK
;
A
#
# COMPACT_ATOMS: atom_id res chain seq x y z
N MET A 1 -14.23 -30.47 -7.80
CA MET A 1 -13.55 -29.41 -8.55
C MET A 1 -12.10 -29.39 -8.11
N SER A 2 -11.17 -29.55 -9.07
CA SER A 2 -9.79 -29.96 -8.85
C SER A 2 -8.88 -28.75 -8.57
N SER A 3 -8.18 -28.79 -7.45
CA SER A 3 -7.13 -27.87 -7.01
C SER A 3 -5.86 -28.00 -7.87
N LYS A 4 -5.93 -27.68 -9.15
CA LYS A 4 -4.78 -27.65 -10.06
C LYS A 4 -4.33 -26.21 -10.30
N GLY A 5 -3.25 -25.83 -9.59
CA GLY A 5 -2.36 -24.74 -9.97
C GLY A 5 -2.76 -23.34 -9.52
N SER A 6 -2.70 -23.03 -8.21
CA SER A 6 -2.66 -21.63 -7.80
C SER A 6 -1.23 -21.11 -7.97
N ASN A 7 -1.09 -20.09 -8.82
CA ASN A 7 0.18 -19.41 -9.03
C ASN A 7 0.47 -18.45 -7.85
N TYR A 8 1.70 -17.99 -7.71
CA TYR A 8 2.05 -16.98 -6.69
C TYR A 8 1.20 -15.71 -6.90
N GLY A 9 0.42 -15.32 -5.89
CA GLY A 9 -0.47 -14.15 -5.96
C GLY A 9 -1.89 -14.43 -6.44
N ASP A 10 -2.28 -15.69 -6.59
CA ASP A 10 -3.63 -16.06 -7.02
C ASP A 10 -4.69 -15.81 -5.93
N ILE A 11 -5.89 -15.38 -6.34
CA ILE A 11 -6.96 -14.97 -5.42
C ILE A 11 -7.76 -16.18 -5.01
N HIS A 12 -7.74 -16.50 -3.71
CA HIS A 12 -8.27 -17.75 -3.19
C HIS A 12 -9.77 -17.68 -2.90
N ARG A 13 -10.28 -16.47 -2.63
CA ARG A 13 -11.69 -16.18 -2.42
C ARG A 13 -11.95 -14.72 -2.73
N TYR A 14 -12.97 -14.49 -3.55
CA TYR A 14 -13.58 -13.18 -3.76
C TYR A 14 -14.86 -13.12 -2.94
N GLU A 15 -14.97 -12.16 -2.04
CA GLU A 15 -16.26 -11.80 -1.46
C GLU A 15 -16.80 -10.58 -2.22
N PRO A 16 -17.97 -10.70 -2.87
CA PRO A 16 -18.55 -9.58 -3.60
C PRO A 16 -18.88 -8.45 -2.62
N ALA A 17 -18.74 -7.21 -3.09
CA ALA A 17 -19.05 -6.02 -2.31
C ALA A 17 -20.53 -6.01 -1.90
N SER A 18 -20.82 -5.56 -0.68
CA SER A 18 -22.21 -5.31 -0.25
C SER A 18 -22.69 -4.04 -0.93
N GLU A 19 -23.39 -4.15 -2.06
CA GLU A 19 -23.99 -3.03 -2.78
C GLU A 19 -25.12 -2.37 -1.98
N SER A 20 -24.79 -1.74 -0.85
CA SER A 20 -25.72 -1.15 0.09
C SER A 20 -26.20 0.21 -0.41
N THR A 21 -27.47 0.28 -0.80
CA THR A 21 -28.12 1.54 -1.18
C THR A 21 -28.09 2.56 -0.04
N ALA A 22 -28.21 2.10 1.21
CA ALA A 22 -28.15 2.97 2.38
C ALA A 22 -26.78 3.65 2.52
N ALA A 23 -25.69 2.91 2.26
CA ALA A 23 -24.34 3.45 2.29
C ALA A 23 -24.13 4.50 1.20
N MET A 24 -24.63 4.24 -0.01
CA MET A 24 -24.59 5.22 -1.11
C MET A 24 -25.28 6.54 -0.72
N ILE A 25 -26.52 6.46 -0.21
CA ILE A 25 -27.28 7.65 0.21
C ILE A 25 -26.53 8.39 1.33
N THR A 26 -25.94 7.66 2.27
CA THR A 26 -25.17 8.24 3.37
C THR A 26 -23.95 9.00 2.85
N ILE A 27 -23.19 8.40 1.92
CA ILE A 27 -22.04 9.07 1.30
C ILE A 27 -22.47 10.35 0.58
N VAL A 28 -23.59 10.33 -0.16
CA VAL A 28 -24.11 11.52 -0.84
C VAL A 28 -24.54 12.61 0.15
N LEU A 29 -25.12 12.24 1.30
CA LEU A 29 -25.46 13.22 2.33
C LEU A 29 -24.21 13.81 2.99
N LEU A 30 -23.23 12.97 3.32
CA LEU A 30 -21.95 13.43 3.88
C LEU A 30 -21.23 14.35 2.90
N THR A 31 -21.21 14.05 1.60
CA THR A 31 -20.55 14.93 0.62
C THR A 31 -21.21 16.30 0.49
N VAL A 32 -22.53 16.39 0.67
CA VAL A 32 -23.23 17.69 0.75
C VAL A 32 -22.78 18.46 2.00
N ILE A 33 -22.68 17.78 3.14
CA ILE A 33 -22.19 18.37 4.39
C ILE A 33 -20.74 18.83 4.25
N GLU A 34 -19.87 18.01 3.65
CA GLU A 34 -18.47 18.34 3.38
C GLU A 34 -18.34 19.61 2.56
N VAL A 35 -19.12 19.77 1.47
CA VAL A 35 -19.11 20.99 0.66
C VAL A 35 -19.51 22.21 1.49
N LEU A 36 -20.48 22.08 2.39
CA LEU A 36 -20.86 23.17 3.30
C LEU A 36 -19.75 23.49 4.31
N LEU A 37 -19.11 22.47 4.90
CA LEU A 37 -18.01 22.65 5.85
C LEU A 37 -16.78 23.30 5.18
N VAL A 38 -16.38 22.81 4.02
CA VAL A 38 -15.28 23.38 3.22
C VAL A 38 -15.63 24.80 2.77
N GLY A 39 -16.88 25.04 2.37
CA GLY A 39 -17.37 26.37 2.00
C GLY A 39 -17.29 27.35 3.16
N LEU A 40 -17.74 26.95 4.35
CA LEU A 40 -17.69 27.75 5.56
C LEU A 40 -16.25 28.02 6.03
N PHE A 41 -15.39 27.00 5.98
CA PHE A 41 -13.97 27.13 6.29
C PHE A 41 -13.27 28.11 5.33
N THR A 42 -13.51 27.96 4.02
CA THR A 42 -12.95 28.84 2.98
C THR A 42 -13.46 30.27 3.14
N TRP A 43 -14.77 30.43 3.37
CA TRP A 43 -15.35 31.75 3.66
C TRP A 43 -14.70 32.38 4.88
N GLY A 44 -14.51 31.61 5.97
CA GLY A 44 -13.90 32.11 7.18
C GLY A 44 -12.43 32.53 7.00
N LEU A 45 -11.67 31.82 6.15
CA LEU A 45 -10.33 32.24 5.76
C LEU A 45 -10.36 33.56 4.96
N VAL A 46 -11.27 33.71 4.01
CA VAL A 46 -11.39 34.91 3.16
C VAL A 46 -11.80 36.13 3.98
N THR A 47 -12.69 35.98 4.95
CA THR A 47 -13.11 37.09 5.83
C THR A 47 -12.07 37.45 6.90
N GLY A 48 -10.96 36.71 6.98
CA GLY A 48 -9.89 36.98 7.94
C GLY A 48 -10.16 36.48 9.36
N LEU A 49 -11.08 35.52 9.57
CA LEU A 49 -11.32 34.93 10.90
C LEU A 49 -10.06 34.29 11.49
N GLY A 50 -9.07 33.95 10.66
CA GLY A 50 -7.79 33.40 11.12
C GLY A 50 -6.86 34.39 11.84
N THR A 51 -7.13 35.70 11.82
CA THR A 51 -6.26 36.70 12.48
C THR A 51 -6.56 36.87 13.97
N ASP A 52 -7.78 36.54 14.40
CA ASP A 52 -8.18 36.56 15.81
C ASP A 52 -7.87 35.20 16.45
N PRO A 53 -7.27 35.13 17.65
CA PRO A 53 -7.09 33.88 18.39
C PRO A 53 -8.36 33.00 18.48
N VAL A 54 -9.53 33.59 18.69
CA VAL A 54 -10.78 32.84 18.80
C VAL A 54 -11.23 32.31 17.43
N GLY A 55 -11.12 33.13 16.39
CA GLY A 55 -11.46 32.72 15.03
C GLY A 55 -10.51 31.66 14.47
N ASN A 56 -9.23 31.70 14.84
CA ASN A 56 -8.25 30.67 14.48
C ASN A 56 -8.58 29.31 15.12
N MET A 57 -9.03 29.30 16.38
CA MET A 57 -9.51 28.06 17.03
C MET A 57 -10.75 27.50 16.32
N TYR A 58 -11.69 28.37 15.93
CA TYR A 58 -12.88 27.98 15.19
C TYR A 58 -12.55 27.40 13.81
N LEU A 59 -11.63 28.01 13.06
CA LEU A 59 -11.15 27.48 11.78
C LEU A 59 -10.42 26.14 11.95
N GLY A 60 -9.62 25.98 13.01
CA GLY A 60 -9.00 24.70 13.35
C GLY A 60 -10.03 23.60 13.63
N PHE A 61 -11.12 23.93 14.34
CA PHE A 61 -12.23 23.01 14.56
C PHE A 61 -12.95 22.64 13.26
N LEU A 62 -13.24 23.62 12.40
CA LEU A 62 -13.84 23.36 11.08
C LEU A 62 -12.95 22.47 10.23
N LEU A 63 -11.63 22.73 10.21
CA LEU A 63 -10.67 21.90 9.48
C LEU A 63 -10.66 20.46 9.99
N ALA A 64 -10.69 20.26 11.31
CA ALA A 64 -10.79 18.93 11.90
C ALA A 64 -12.10 18.24 11.52
N ALA A 65 -13.23 18.96 11.52
CA ALA A 65 -14.53 18.43 11.13
C ALA A 65 -14.55 17.96 9.67
N VAL A 66 -13.96 18.74 8.75
CA VAL A 66 -13.77 18.38 7.34
C VAL A 66 -13.00 17.06 7.20
N PHE A 67 -11.85 16.93 7.87
CA PHE A 67 -11.08 15.68 7.80
C PHE A 67 -11.79 14.48 8.41
N ILE A 68 -12.57 14.68 9.48
CA ILE A 68 -13.37 13.62 10.09
C ILE A 68 -14.46 13.16 9.12
N ASP A 69 -15.19 14.10 8.50
CA ASP A 69 -16.26 13.80 7.56
C ASP A 69 -15.72 13.06 6.32
N LEU A 70 -14.62 13.55 5.76
CA LEU A 70 -13.89 12.87 4.67
C LEU A 70 -13.48 11.45 5.06
N SER A 71 -13.00 11.25 6.29
CA SER A 71 -12.63 9.92 6.79
C SER A 71 -13.84 8.98 6.85
N PHE A 72 -15.01 9.46 7.26
CA PHE A 72 -16.25 8.68 7.24
C PHE A 72 -16.69 8.30 5.83
N ILE A 73 -16.61 9.23 4.88
CA ILE A 73 -16.90 8.95 3.46
C ILE A 73 -15.99 7.83 2.94
N LEU A 74 -14.68 7.95 3.14
CA LEU A 74 -13.70 6.96 2.69
C LEU A 74 -13.88 5.61 3.39
N MET A 75 -14.18 5.62 4.69
CA MET A 75 -14.42 4.41 5.46
C MET A 75 -15.68 3.68 4.98
N LEU A 76 -16.78 4.40 4.74
CA LEU A 76 -18.01 3.81 4.20
C LEU A 76 -17.78 3.28 2.78
N TYR A 77 -17.07 4.03 1.94
CA TYR A 77 -16.71 3.56 0.61
C TYR A 77 -15.90 2.26 0.66
N ARG A 78 -14.89 2.21 1.54
CA ARG A 78 -14.07 1.00 1.73
C ARG A 78 -14.85 -0.18 2.26
N LYS A 79 -15.76 0.05 3.21
CA LYS A 79 -16.50 -1.03 3.84
C LYS A 79 -17.51 -1.66 2.87
N GLU A 80 -18.14 -0.84 2.03
CA GLU A 80 -19.33 -1.28 1.29
C GLU A 80 -19.05 -1.51 -0.21
N PHE A 81 -18.13 -0.77 -0.85
CA PHE A 81 -17.90 -0.85 -2.30
C PHE A 81 -16.60 -1.55 -2.71
N LEU A 82 -15.63 -1.67 -1.79
CA LEU A 82 -14.37 -2.37 -2.10
C LEU A 82 -14.56 -3.89 -1.88
N PRO A 83 -14.31 -4.72 -2.90
CA PRO A 83 -14.39 -6.18 -2.75
C PRO A 83 -13.26 -6.65 -1.84
N ASP A 84 -13.57 -7.55 -0.91
CA ASP A 84 -12.55 -8.18 -0.08
C ASP A 84 -11.96 -9.38 -0.83
N VAL A 85 -10.63 -9.40 -0.94
CA VAL A 85 -9.89 -10.43 -1.68
C VAL A 85 -8.86 -11.08 -0.78
N MET A 86 -9.05 -12.38 -0.55
CA MET A 86 -8.09 -13.18 0.18
C MET A 86 -6.99 -13.61 -0.78
N ILE A 87 -5.89 -12.85 -0.79
CA ILE A 87 -4.68 -13.17 -1.54
C ILE A 87 -3.76 -13.98 -0.62
N VAL A 88 -3.48 -15.22 -0.99
CA VAL A 88 -2.49 -16.02 -0.26
C VAL A 88 -1.10 -15.56 -0.66
N LYS A 89 -0.41 -14.88 0.27
CA LYS A 89 1.02 -14.57 0.12
C LYS A 89 1.85 -15.66 0.79
N LYS A 90 2.67 -16.35 -0.01
CA LYS A 90 3.71 -17.24 0.54
C LYS A 90 4.76 -16.37 1.24
N ARG A 91 5.02 -16.62 2.53
CA ARG A 91 6.14 -16.01 3.26
C ARG A 91 7.45 -16.43 2.59
N ARG A 92 8.14 -15.51 1.91
CA ARG A 92 9.50 -15.75 1.44
C ARG A 92 10.43 -15.91 2.63
N ARG A 93 11.38 -16.84 2.54
CA ARG A 93 12.36 -17.02 3.62
C ARG A 93 13.39 -15.90 3.50
N LYS A 94 13.84 -15.32 4.63
CA LYS A 94 14.64 -14.07 4.67
C LYS A 94 15.94 -14.08 3.84
N TRP A 95 16.39 -15.27 3.45
CA TRP A 95 17.58 -15.51 2.62
C TRP A 95 17.30 -15.57 1.11
N GLU A 96 16.04 -15.65 0.67
CA GLU A 96 15.63 -15.54 -0.75
C GLU A 96 15.53 -14.07 -1.22
N ASP A 97 15.46 -13.11 -0.29
CA ASP A 97 15.42 -11.66 -0.58
C ASP A 97 16.82 -11.06 -0.83
N LEU A 98 17.87 -11.88 -0.77
CA LEU A 98 19.25 -11.46 -1.07
C LEU A 98 19.58 -11.49 -2.56
N TYR A 99 18.72 -12.09 -3.39
CA TYR A 99 18.93 -12.18 -4.83
C TYR A 99 17.85 -11.42 -5.58
N ILE A 100 18.26 -10.38 -6.28
CA ILE A 100 17.39 -9.50 -7.06
C ILE A 100 16.83 -10.23 -8.30
N ARG A 101 17.40 -11.38 -8.69
CA ARG A 101 17.02 -12.18 -9.86
C ARG A 101 17.28 -13.68 -9.63
N GLU A 102 16.44 -14.54 -10.24
CA GLU A 102 16.47 -16.02 -10.14
C GLU A 102 17.76 -16.66 -10.73
N ASP A 103 18.56 -15.91 -11.49
CA ASP A 103 19.80 -16.37 -12.12
C ASP A 103 21.02 -16.37 -11.18
N GLN A 104 20.89 -15.89 -9.95
CA GLN A 104 22.00 -15.79 -8.98
C GLN A 104 21.99 -16.86 -7.87
N VAL A 105 21.11 -17.86 -7.99
CA VAL A 105 20.96 -18.94 -6.98
C VAL A 105 22.19 -19.85 -6.94
N ASP A 106 22.76 -20.14 -8.11
CA ASP A 106 24.05 -20.82 -8.23
C ASP A 106 25.13 -19.75 -8.26
N GLY A 107 25.56 -19.29 -7.08
CA GLY A 107 26.52 -18.20 -6.93
C GLY A 107 27.62 -18.28 -7.99
N THR A 108 27.85 -17.19 -8.72
CA THR A 108 28.85 -17.15 -9.78
C THR A 108 30.18 -17.65 -9.22
N SER A 109 30.66 -18.79 -9.72
CA SER A 109 31.95 -19.43 -9.41
C SER A 109 33.13 -18.63 -9.96
N MET A 110 33.09 -17.30 -9.82
CA MET A 110 34.13 -16.38 -10.27
C MET A 110 35.44 -16.59 -9.48
N PHE A 111 35.35 -17.14 -8.27
CA PHE A 111 36.50 -17.42 -7.41
C PHE A 111 37.22 -18.75 -7.71
N GLU A 112 36.57 -19.71 -8.37
CA GLU A 112 37.18 -21.03 -8.61
C GLU A 112 38.30 -20.92 -9.66
N ASN A 113 38.03 -20.22 -10.77
CA ASN A 113 39.03 -19.93 -11.81
C ASN A 113 40.22 -19.10 -11.29
N THR A 114 39.99 -18.14 -10.40
CA THR A 114 41.05 -17.25 -9.88
C THR A 114 42.00 -18.01 -8.95
N VAL A 115 41.47 -18.90 -8.11
CA VAL A 115 42.27 -19.72 -7.20
C VAL A 115 43.06 -20.78 -7.96
N GLU A 116 42.50 -21.38 -9.01
CA GLU A 116 43.25 -22.29 -9.88
C GLU A 116 44.36 -21.61 -10.67
N GLN A 117 44.10 -20.40 -11.17
CA GLN A 117 45.09 -19.58 -11.85
C GLN A 117 46.22 -19.16 -10.89
N PHE A 118 45.89 -18.81 -9.64
CA PHE A 118 46.89 -18.50 -8.61
C PHE A 118 47.71 -19.73 -8.19
N LYS A 119 47.06 -20.90 -8.01
CA LYS A 119 47.76 -22.16 -7.71
C LYS A 119 48.70 -22.57 -8.85
N THR A 120 48.31 -22.34 -10.10
CA THR A 120 49.13 -22.61 -11.29
C THR A 120 50.30 -21.61 -11.39
N ALA A 121 50.10 -20.35 -11.02
CA ALA A 121 51.15 -19.34 -10.98
C ALA A 121 52.19 -19.61 -9.87
N LEU A 122 51.76 -20.11 -8.71
CA LEU A 122 52.66 -20.39 -7.58
C LEU A 122 53.39 -21.74 -7.69
N TYR A 123 52.76 -22.75 -8.30
CA TYR A 123 53.31 -24.10 -8.46
C TYR A 123 53.16 -24.58 -9.92
N PRO A 124 54.16 -24.35 -10.78
CA PRO A 124 54.08 -24.67 -12.20
C PRO A 124 54.21 -26.18 -12.52
N TYR A 125 54.53 -27.03 -11.55
CA TYR A 125 54.62 -28.48 -11.75
C TYR A 125 53.40 -29.20 -11.18
N LYS A 126 52.32 -29.26 -11.97
CA LYS A 126 51.32 -30.31 -11.80
C LYS A 126 51.77 -31.54 -12.61
N ARG A 127 51.92 -32.70 -11.96
CA ARG A 127 52.03 -33.97 -12.68
C ARG A 127 50.70 -34.22 -13.41
N LYS A 128 50.80 -34.63 -14.67
CA LYS A 128 49.66 -35.11 -15.47
C LYS A 128 48.99 -36.30 -14.80
#